data_AF-A0A5B8W368-F1
#
_entry.id   AF-A0A5B8W368-F1
#
_cell.length_a   1.000
_cell.length_b   1.000
_cell.length_c   1.000
_cell.angle_alpha   90.00
_cell.angle_beta   90.00
_cell.angle_gamma   90.00
#
_symmetry.space_group_name_H-M   'P 1'
#
loop_
_entity.id
_entity.type
_entity.pdbx_description
1 polymer ?
#
loop_
_entity_poly.entity_id
_entity_poly.type
_entity_poly.pdbx_seq_one_letter_code
_entity_poly.pdbx_strand_id
1 'polypeptide(L)'
;MDRAIIEKDQRQREKILPVLYFCSSFFGLGLISALIWAHNVQAAMTAVEWIIACTISGGFIGFLFGIPKVVQSAGTPAGAENYRQQVNTNLSDISDWLTKIIVGLGLVKLTKIPPYLKGIAQAFATGLNEAGKTEAPTAMAFAYGLVIGYFVVGFLFGYLVTRLYLAAEFREVDKAATLTELKNQIDTAQAKIENVEAGQSMLTQSLIQNAPAAVAEDKQANLDNLKAQADAYLSIQSGDYGARVRMKNASAGNMAAYALTNKITKDEILELNATSFNQGLIVALATLIITKPEPGDLDRLLQYADQVTWKHVEYRVLNAISQLMAQKLVKDADKSRINKLLDNYRKNADSSILDRIKILGAQVADYSEK
;
A
#
# COMPACT_ATOMS: atom_id res chain seq x y z
N MET A 1 2.94 18.13 -1.94
CA MET A 1 3.43 17.39 -0.76
C MET A 1 2.84 17.96 0.53
N ASP A 2 2.77 19.29 0.67
CA ASP A 2 2.31 19.95 1.90
C ASP A 2 0.84 19.70 2.29
N ARG A 3 -0.10 19.65 1.34
CA ARG A 3 -1.53 19.38 1.67
C ARG A 3 -1.75 18.03 2.36
N ALA A 4 -1.06 16.98 1.90
CA ALA A 4 -1.22 15.64 2.46
C ALA A 4 -0.61 15.52 3.88
N ILE A 5 0.47 16.27 4.14
CA ILE A 5 1.08 16.35 5.47
C ILE A 5 0.14 17.10 6.43
N ILE A 6 -0.43 18.22 5.97
CA ILE A 6 -1.39 19.03 6.76
C ILE A 6 -2.66 18.24 7.09
N GLU A 7 -3.27 17.56 6.11
CA GLU A 7 -4.45 16.71 6.33
C GLU A 7 -4.18 15.51 7.25
N LYS A 8 -2.94 14.99 7.25
CA LYS A 8 -2.53 13.89 8.12
C LYS A 8 -2.35 14.37 9.56
N ASP A 9 -1.66 15.48 9.77
CA ASP A 9 -1.51 16.09 11.10
C ASP A 9 -2.88 16.47 11.68
N GLN A 10 -3.78 17.02 10.85
CA GLN A 10 -5.17 17.29 11.24
C GLN A 10 -5.90 16.03 11.70
N ARG A 11 -5.85 14.93 10.94
CA ARG A 11 -6.51 13.66 11.32
C ARG A 11 -5.93 13.02 12.58
N GLN A 12 -4.63 13.18 12.84
CA GLN A 12 -4.05 12.73 14.12
C GLN A 12 -4.53 13.62 15.26
N ARG A 13 -4.47 14.95 15.11
CA ARG A 13 -4.97 15.91 16.10
C ARG A 13 -6.43 15.68 16.45
N GLU A 14 -7.30 15.43 15.47
CA GLU A 14 -8.73 15.13 15.70
C GLU A 14 -8.97 13.91 16.59
N LYS A 15 -8.08 12.91 16.55
CA LYS A 15 -8.20 11.71 17.38
C LYS A 15 -7.68 11.91 18.80
N ILE A 16 -6.70 12.81 18.97
CA ILE A 16 -6.01 13.04 20.23
C ILE A 16 -6.71 14.13 21.06
N LEU A 17 -7.27 15.16 20.41
CA LEU A 17 -7.98 16.25 21.08
C LEU A 17 -9.05 15.75 22.06
N PRO A 18 -9.95 14.81 21.69
CA PRO A 18 -10.97 14.31 22.61
C PRO A 18 -10.37 13.64 23.86
N VAL A 19 -9.26 12.91 23.72
CA VAL A 19 -8.56 12.28 24.84
C VAL A 19 -7.93 13.33 25.75
N LEU A 20 -7.28 14.35 25.16
CA LEU A 20 -6.71 15.46 25.93
C LEU A 20 -7.79 16.24 26.67
N TYR A 21 -8.93 16.54 26.02
CA TYR A 21 -10.05 17.24 26.65
C TYR A 21 -10.69 16.41 27.77
N PHE A 22 -10.91 15.12 27.54
CA PHE A 22 -11.45 14.21 28.54
C PHE A 22 -10.53 14.12 29.76
N CYS A 23 -9.23 13.90 29.57
CA CYS A 23 -8.30 13.81 30.70
C CYS A 23 -8.12 15.16 31.41
N SER A 24 -8.10 16.28 30.66
CA SER A 24 -7.99 17.63 31.24
C SER A 24 -9.24 18.01 32.03
N SER A 25 -10.43 17.61 31.59
CA SER A 25 -11.67 17.88 32.32
C SER A 25 -11.73 17.09 33.63
N PHE A 26 -11.31 15.82 33.64
CA PHE A 26 -11.19 15.03 34.86
C PHE A 26 -10.13 15.57 35.82
N PHE A 27 -9.01 16.09 35.30
CA PHE A 27 -8.01 16.77 36.10
C PHE A 27 -8.57 18.06 36.73
N GLY A 28 -9.27 18.88 35.94
CA GLY A 28 -9.94 20.09 36.41
C GLY A 28 -10.99 19.81 37.50
N LEU A 29 -11.81 18.76 37.35
CA LEU A 29 -12.77 18.33 38.37
C LEU A 29 -12.07 17.92 39.69
N GLY A 30 -10.84 17.40 39.60
CA GLY A 30 -10.03 17.06 40.76
C GLY A 30 -9.53 18.25 41.51
N LEU A 31 -9.01 19.23 40.77
CA LEU A 31 -8.58 20.50 41.35
C LEU A 31 -9.76 21.22 41.98
N ILE A 32 -10.93 21.24 41.32
CA ILE A 32 -12.15 21.84 41.88
C ILE A 32 -12.57 21.09 43.15
N SER A 33 -12.62 19.76 43.15
CA SER A 33 -12.99 19.00 44.34
C SER A 33 -12.00 19.18 45.49
N ALA A 34 -10.70 19.26 45.20
CA ALA A 34 -9.64 19.58 46.16
C ALA A 34 -9.81 20.98 46.76
N LEU A 35 -10.12 21.99 45.94
CA LEU A 35 -10.34 23.36 46.41
C LEU A 35 -11.62 23.51 47.25
N ILE A 36 -12.68 22.77 46.89
CA ILE A 36 -13.92 22.73 47.69
C ILE A 36 -13.68 22.05 49.04
N TRP A 37 -12.85 21.01 49.06
CA TRP A 37 -12.54 20.26 50.27
C TRP A 37 -11.54 20.97 51.18
N ALA A 38 -10.58 21.69 50.61
CA ALA A 38 -9.48 22.27 51.36
C ALA A 38 -9.94 23.42 52.26
N HIS A 39 -9.71 23.27 53.56
CA HIS A 39 -10.04 24.28 54.57
C HIS A 39 -8.92 25.33 54.77
N ASN A 40 -7.75 25.09 54.19
CA ASN A 40 -6.59 25.99 54.21
C ASN A 40 -5.68 25.73 52.99
N VAL A 41 -4.71 26.61 52.77
CA VAL A 41 -3.80 26.55 51.61
C VAL A 41 -2.94 25.29 51.64
N GLN A 42 -2.49 24.84 52.81
CA GLN A 42 -1.64 23.66 52.96
C GLN A 42 -2.38 22.37 52.58
N ALA A 43 -3.65 22.24 52.96
CA ALA A 43 -4.51 21.13 52.57
C ALA A 43 -4.78 21.14 51.06
N ALA A 44 -4.98 22.32 50.47
CA ALA A 44 -5.12 22.46 49.01
C ALA A 44 -3.85 22.02 48.27
N MET A 45 -2.68 22.50 48.71
CA MET A 45 -1.39 22.11 48.13
C MET A 45 -1.16 20.60 48.25
N THR A 46 -1.43 20.02 49.42
CA THR A 46 -1.34 18.58 49.64
C THR A 46 -2.24 17.82 48.66
N ALA A 47 -3.50 18.21 48.53
CA ALA A 47 -4.42 17.58 47.59
C ALA A 47 -3.93 17.64 46.14
N VAL A 48 -3.41 18.79 45.70
CA VAL A 48 -2.87 18.97 44.35
C VAL A 48 -1.63 18.11 44.12
N GLU A 49 -0.71 18.04 45.08
CA GLU A 49 0.47 17.17 45.00
C GLU A 49 0.09 15.70 44.86
N TRP A 50 -0.89 15.23 45.65
CA TRP A 50 -1.40 13.86 45.56
C TRP A 50 -2.09 13.57 44.23
N ILE A 51 -2.87 14.52 43.70
CA ILE A 51 -3.49 14.41 42.36
C ILE A 51 -2.39 14.25 41.30
N ILE A 52 -1.35 15.08 41.33
CA ILE A 52 -0.23 15.02 40.39
C ILE A 52 0.53 13.69 40.53
N ALA A 53 0.89 13.30 41.76
CA ALA A 53 1.64 12.09 42.03
C ALA A 53 0.89 10.83 41.57
N CYS A 54 -0.42 10.73 41.85
CA CYS A 54 -1.26 9.62 41.41
C CYS A 54 -1.39 9.60 39.89
N THR A 55 -1.58 10.77 39.26
CA THR A 55 -1.68 10.89 37.80
C THR A 55 -0.39 10.49 37.10
N ILE A 56 0.77 10.94 37.59
CA ILE A 56 2.08 10.57 37.03
C ILE A 56 2.35 9.07 37.23
N SER A 57 2.08 8.54 38.42
CA SER A 57 2.31 7.12 38.73
C SER A 57 1.43 6.21 37.86
N GLY A 58 0.15 6.54 37.76
CA GLY A 58 -0.79 5.86 36.85
C GLY A 58 -0.34 6.00 35.41
N GLY A 59 0.03 7.22 34.98
CA GLY A 59 0.47 7.53 33.62
C GLY A 59 1.73 6.79 33.19
N PHE A 60 2.70 6.64 34.09
CA PHE A 60 3.89 5.83 33.84
C PHE A 60 3.52 4.36 33.59
N ILE A 61 2.66 3.78 34.42
CA ILE A 61 2.19 2.40 34.22
C ILE A 61 1.37 2.30 32.93
N GLY A 62 0.47 3.25 32.68
CA GLY A 62 -0.32 3.34 31.45
C GLY A 62 0.56 3.40 30.21
N PHE A 63 1.62 4.21 30.24
CA PHE A 63 2.63 4.29 29.19
C PHE A 63 3.26 2.93 28.91
N LEU A 64 3.73 2.22 29.94
CA LEU A 64 4.32 0.89 29.78
C LEU A 64 3.35 -0.07 29.07
N PHE A 65 2.11 -0.15 29.55
CA PHE A 65 1.08 -1.01 28.94
C PHE A 65 0.64 -0.54 27.55
N GLY A 66 0.77 0.76 27.26
CA GLY A 66 0.39 1.36 25.99
C GLY A 66 1.41 1.13 24.86
N ILE A 67 2.66 0.81 25.19
CA ILE A 67 3.72 0.54 24.20
C ILE A 67 3.29 -0.61 23.28
N PRO A 68 3.28 -0.40 21.94
CA PRO A 68 3.00 -1.47 20.99
C PRO A 68 4.06 -2.58 21.08
N LYS A 69 3.61 -3.83 21.17
CA LYS A 69 4.50 -5.00 21.13
C LYS A 69 4.72 -5.39 19.67
N VAL A 70 5.98 -5.45 19.24
CA VAL A 70 6.33 -5.87 17.89
C VAL A 70 6.22 -7.39 17.82
N VAL A 71 5.20 -7.90 17.14
CA VAL A 71 5.12 -9.33 16.84
C VAL A 71 6.00 -9.58 15.62
N GLN A 72 7.21 -10.08 15.84
CA GLN A 72 8.01 -10.61 14.73
C GLN A 72 7.22 -11.77 14.11
N SER A 73 6.78 -11.62 12.87
CA SER A 73 6.12 -12.70 12.14
C SER A 73 7.11 -13.85 11.96
N ALA A 74 6.95 -14.90 12.75
CA ALA A 74 7.64 -16.18 12.56
C ALA A 74 7.20 -16.78 11.22
N GLY A 75 8.03 -16.62 10.19
CA GLY A 75 7.72 -17.16 8.86
C GLY A 75 8.53 -16.59 7.69
N THR A 76 9.48 -15.67 7.90
CA THR A 76 10.34 -15.19 6.82
C THR A 76 11.51 -16.16 6.62
N PRO A 77 11.73 -16.71 5.40
CA PRO A 77 12.84 -17.64 5.13
C PRO A 77 14.19 -16.99 5.43
N ALA A 78 15.09 -17.75 6.05
CA ALA A 78 16.46 -17.35 6.31
C ALA A 78 17.18 -17.05 4.98
N GLY A 79 17.68 -15.83 4.81
CA GLY A 79 18.50 -15.46 3.65
C GLY A 79 18.38 -14.01 3.18
N ALA A 80 17.32 -13.31 3.55
CA ALA A 80 17.31 -11.85 3.48
C ALA A 80 17.69 -11.35 4.87
N GLU A 81 18.92 -10.88 5.04
CA GLU A 81 19.27 -9.95 6.10
C GLU A 81 18.40 -8.71 5.91
N ASN A 82 17.16 -8.84 6.38
CA ASN A 82 16.21 -7.78 6.45
C ASN A 82 16.80 -6.82 7.46
N TYR A 83 17.47 -5.82 6.92
CA TYR A 83 17.57 -4.48 7.46
C TYR A 83 16.13 -3.90 7.58
N ARG A 84 15.22 -4.64 8.23
CA ARG A 84 14.27 -4.10 9.18
C ARG A 84 15.16 -3.28 10.07
N GLN A 85 15.28 -2.00 9.77
CA GLN A 85 15.73 -1.00 10.70
C GLN A 85 14.71 -1.09 11.83
N GLN A 86 14.93 -2.07 12.72
CA GLN A 86 14.12 -2.40 13.85
C GLN A 86 14.15 -1.13 14.66
N VAL A 87 13.08 -0.34 14.53
CA VAL A 87 12.85 0.80 15.40
C VAL A 87 13.11 0.29 16.81
N ASN A 88 14.15 0.85 17.44
CA ASN A 88 14.78 0.37 18.66
C ASN A 88 13.81 -0.42 19.58
N THR A 89 13.79 -1.76 19.47
CA THR A 89 12.83 -2.61 20.20
C THR A 89 13.13 -2.67 21.69
N ASN A 90 14.26 -2.11 22.13
CA ASN A 90 14.65 -2.09 23.54
C ASN A 90 13.52 -1.56 24.44
N LEU A 91 12.81 -0.51 24.00
CA LEU A 91 11.70 0.04 24.79
C LEU A 91 10.49 -0.90 24.84
N SER A 92 10.15 -1.57 23.73
CA SER A 92 9.06 -2.56 23.73
C SER A 92 9.41 -3.79 24.54
N ASP A 93 10.65 -4.24 24.47
CA ASP A 93 11.13 -5.46 25.13
C ASP A 93 11.24 -5.25 26.65
N ILE A 94 11.82 -4.13 27.08
CA ILE A 94 11.87 -3.74 28.49
C ILE A 94 10.45 -3.57 29.04
N SER A 95 9.55 -2.93 28.28
CA SER A 95 8.17 -2.76 28.72
C SER A 95 7.41 -4.08 28.82
N ASP A 96 7.58 -5.00 27.87
CA ASP A 96 6.94 -6.32 27.93
C ASP A 96 7.43 -7.13 29.15
N TRP A 97 8.74 -7.13 29.40
CA TRP A 97 9.31 -7.75 30.59
C TRP A 97 8.80 -7.13 31.88
N LEU A 98 8.80 -5.80 31.98
CA LEU A 98 8.36 -5.08 33.17
C LEU A 98 6.86 -5.26 33.43
N THR A 99 6.02 -5.18 32.40
CA THR A 99 4.56 -5.39 32.53
C THR A 99 4.24 -6.82 32.96
N LYS A 100 4.96 -7.84 32.47
CA LYS A 100 4.84 -9.22 32.96
C LYS A 100 5.19 -9.35 34.44
N ILE A 101 6.26 -8.68 34.90
CA ILE A 101 6.62 -8.66 36.33
C ILE A 101 5.53 -7.98 37.15
N ILE A 102 5.05 -6.81 36.74
CA ILE A 102 4.00 -6.06 37.45
C ILE A 102 2.73 -6.92 37.59
N VAL A 103 2.27 -7.52 36.49
CA VAL A 103 1.07 -8.38 36.51
C VAL A 103 1.32 -9.64 37.34
N GLY A 104 2.46 -10.31 37.14
CA GLY A 104 2.80 -11.54 37.84
C GLY A 104 2.93 -11.35 39.36
N LEU A 105 3.69 -10.35 39.81
CA LEU A 105 3.81 -10.02 41.23
C LEU A 105 2.50 -9.48 41.80
N GLY A 106 1.74 -8.70 41.04
CA GLY A 106 0.43 -8.19 41.42
C GLY A 106 -0.57 -9.31 41.72
N LEU A 107 -0.64 -10.33 40.86
CA LEU A 107 -1.46 -11.53 41.06
C LEU A 107 -1.05 -12.30 42.33
N VAL A 108 0.26 -12.52 42.51
CA VAL A 108 0.79 -13.25 43.67
C VAL A 108 0.59 -12.49 44.99
N LYS A 109 0.61 -11.16 44.97
CA LYS A 109 0.51 -10.30 46.16
C LYS A 109 -0.82 -9.56 46.27
N LEU A 110 -1.85 -9.97 45.53
CA LEU A 110 -3.13 -9.26 45.42
C LEU A 110 -3.77 -8.99 46.80
N THR A 111 -3.68 -9.95 47.72
CA THR A 111 -4.22 -9.84 49.08
C THR A 111 -3.53 -8.77 49.94
N LYS A 112 -2.31 -8.34 49.57
CA LYS A 112 -1.58 -7.28 50.27
C LYS A 112 -1.94 -5.88 49.78
N ILE A 113 -2.60 -5.74 48.63
CA ILE A 113 -2.93 -4.42 48.07
C ILE A 113 -3.87 -3.61 48.97
N PRO A 114 -4.99 -4.17 49.50
CA PRO A 114 -5.93 -3.39 50.33
C PRO A 114 -5.29 -2.73 51.57
N PRO A 115 -4.47 -3.40 52.41
CA PRO A 115 -3.87 -2.74 53.57
C PRO A 115 -2.85 -1.65 53.19
N TYR A 116 -2.09 -1.82 52.10
CA TYR A 116 -1.20 -0.74 51.61
C TYR A 116 -2.00 0.46 51.09
N LEU A 117 -3.05 0.22 50.33
CA LEU A 117 -3.93 1.28 49.83
C LEU A 117 -4.59 2.04 50.98
N LYS A 118 -5.02 1.33 52.03
CA LYS A 118 -5.53 1.95 53.26
C LYS A 118 -4.49 2.84 53.92
N GLY A 119 -3.24 2.40 54.01
CA GLY A 119 -2.15 3.21 54.58
C GLY A 119 -1.87 4.49 53.78
N ILE A 120 -1.87 4.40 52.45
CA ILE A 120 -1.71 5.55 51.55
C ILE A 120 -2.87 6.53 51.70
N ALA A 121 -4.11 6.03 51.66
CA ALA A 121 -5.30 6.85 51.84
C ALA A 121 -5.33 7.50 53.24
N GLN A 122 -4.88 6.79 54.27
CA GLN A 122 -4.78 7.33 55.62
C GLN A 122 -3.74 8.45 55.72
N ALA A 123 -2.54 8.26 55.14
CA ALA A 123 -1.52 9.30 55.10
C ALA A 123 -2.04 10.58 54.40
N PHE A 124 -2.74 10.42 53.28
CA PHE A 124 -3.35 11.53 52.57
C PHE A 124 -4.47 12.20 53.39
N ALA A 125 -5.40 11.41 53.96
CA ALA A 125 -6.49 11.91 54.79
C ALA A 125 -5.98 12.66 56.03
N THR A 126 -4.87 12.22 56.64
CA THR A 126 -4.24 12.94 57.75
C THR A 126 -3.65 14.28 57.30
N GLY A 127 -3.03 14.36 56.13
CA GLY A 127 -2.52 15.63 55.58
C GLY A 127 -3.63 16.63 55.21
N LEU A 128 -4.83 16.14 54.93
CA LEU A 128 -6.02 16.95 54.63
C LEU A 128 -6.77 17.41 55.89
N ASN A 129 -6.71 16.63 56.97
CA ASN A 129 -7.56 16.86 58.14
C ASN A 129 -6.90 17.82 59.12
N GLU A 130 -7.36 19.06 59.11
CA GLU A 130 -7.11 20.00 60.20
C GLU A 130 -7.94 19.57 61.41
N ALA A 131 -7.30 19.38 62.56
CA ALA A 131 -7.91 18.79 63.75
C ALA A 131 -9.31 19.36 64.06
N GLY A 132 -10.34 18.54 63.84
CA GLY A 132 -11.74 18.83 64.24
C GLY A 132 -12.68 19.36 63.15
N LYS A 133 -12.24 19.58 61.90
CA LYS A 133 -13.12 20.14 60.83
C LYS A 133 -13.80 19.11 59.92
N THR A 134 -13.29 17.89 59.81
CA THR A 134 -13.88 16.85 58.97
C THR A 134 -13.89 15.51 59.68
N GLU A 135 -15.04 14.84 59.66
CA GLU A 135 -15.18 13.50 60.22
C GLU A 135 -14.21 12.52 59.55
N ALA A 136 -13.51 11.73 60.36
CA ALA A 136 -12.48 10.80 59.89
C ALA A 136 -12.97 9.83 58.79
N PRO A 137 -14.20 9.28 58.83
CA PRO A 137 -14.71 8.42 57.74
C PRO A 137 -14.85 9.15 56.40
N THR A 138 -15.27 10.41 56.42
CA THR A 138 -15.50 11.24 55.23
C THR A 138 -14.18 11.61 54.55
N ALA A 139 -13.16 12.00 55.33
CA ALA A 139 -11.81 12.26 54.84
C ALA A 139 -11.17 11.01 54.20
N MET A 140 -11.37 9.83 54.81
CA MET A 140 -10.90 8.56 54.25
C MET A 140 -11.58 8.22 52.92
N ALA A 141 -12.91 8.40 52.81
CA ALA A 141 -13.64 8.12 51.58
C ALA A 141 -13.16 8.99 50.42
N PHE A 142 -12.91 10.28 50.67
CA PHE A 142 -12.34 11.17 49.67
C PHE A 142 -10.90 10.80 49.29
N ALA A 143 -10.08 10.44 50.27
CA ALA A 143 -8.73 10.00 50.02
C ALA A 143 -8.69 8.76 49.11
N TYR A 144 -9.55 7.77 49.33
CA TYR A 144 -9.68 6.62 48.42
C TYR A 144 -10.13 7.04 47.02
N GLY A 145 -11.17 7.86 46.92
CA GLY A 145 -11.71 8.31 45.63
C GLY A 145 -10.67 9.06 44.81
N LEU A 146 -9.89 9.93 45.43
CA LEU A 146 -8.84 10.70 44.78
C LEU A 146 -7.65 9.81 44.39
N VAL A 147 -7.11 9.00 45.31
CA VAL A 147 -5.95 8.14 45.01
C VAL A 147 -6.27 7.16 43.89
N ILE A 148 -7.38 6.44 43.98
CA ILE A 148 -7.77 5.46 42.96
C ILE A 148 -8.17 6.17 41.66
N GLY A 149 -8.99 7.22 41.76
CA GLY A 149 -9.50 7.96 40.62
C GLY A 149 -8.39 8.56 39.77
N TYR A 150 -7.46 9.30 40.39
CA TYR A 150 -6.36 9.94 39.65
C TYR A 150 -5.28 8.96 39.19
N PHE A 151 -5.09 7.84 39.89
CA PHE A 151 -4.27 6.76 39.37
C PHE A 151 -4.88 6.16 38.08
N VAL A 152 -6.19 5.90 38.06
CA VAL A 152 -6.88 5.36 36.87
C VAL A 152 -6.90 6.37 35.72
N VAL A 153 -7.18 7.66 36.00
CA VAL A 153 -7.15 8.73 34.98
C VAL A 153 -5.74 8.84 34.39
N GLY A 154 -4.70 8.84 35.24
CA GLY A 154 -3.31 8.82 34.80
C GLY A 154 -3.03 7.61 33.91
N PHE A 155 -3.40 6.41 34.35
CA PHE A 155 -3.22 5.17 33.59
C PHE A 155 -3.88 5.23 32.21
N LEU A 156 -5.15 5.65 32.15
CA LEU A 156 -5.87 5.76 30.87
C LEU A 156 -5.21 6.80 29.96
N PHE A 157 -4.80 7.95 30.51
CA PHE A 157 -4.10 8.97 29.74
C PHE A 157 -2.79 8.43 29.16
N GLY A 158 -1.91 7.88 29.99
CA GLY A 158 -0.64 7.32 29.56
C GLY A 158 -0.82 6.20 28.53
N TYR A 159 -1.78 5.30 28.76
CA TYR A 159 -2.10 4.20 27.84
C TYR A 159 -2.61 4.71 26.49
N LEU A 160 -3.62 5.56 26.48
CA LEU A 160 -4.26 6.02 25.25
C LEU A 160 -3.32 6.90 24.43
N VAL A 161 -2.61 7.84 25.06
CA VAL A 161 -1.65 8.70 24.35
C VAL A 161 -0.55 7.85 23.73
N THR A 162 0.04 6.92 24.48
CA THR A 162 1.09 6.04 23.97
C THR A 162 0.57 5.17 22.84
N ARG A 163 -0.61 4.56 23.00
CA ARG A 163 -1.21 3.69 21.99
C ARG A 163 -1.62 4.43 20.72
N LEU A 164 -2.03 5.70 20.82
CA LEU A 164 -2.42 6.51 19.65
C LEU A 164 -1.22 7.07 18.91
N TYR A 165 -0.19 7.55 19.62
CA TYR A 165 1.00 8.15 19.01
C TYR A 165 2.02 7.10 18.57
N LEU A 166 2.55 6.27 19.48
CA LEU A 166 3.62 5.32 19.13
C LEU A 166 3.14 4.26 18.12
N ALA A 167 1.89 3.79 18.24
CA ALA A 167 1.38 2.82 17.28
C ALA A 167 1.13 3.44 15.89
N ALA A 168 0.81 4.73 15.80
CA ALA A 168 0.71 5.40 14.51
C ALA A 168 2.08 5.55 13.88
N GLU A 169 3.07 5.99 14.65
CA GLU A 169 4.43 6.21 14.14
C GLU A 169 5.08 4.90 13.66
N PHE A 170 4.99 3.83 14.44
CA PHE A 170 5.54 2.52 14.04
C PHE A 170 4.91 1.97 12.76
N ARG A 171 3.58 2.11 12.61
CA ARG A 171 2.89 1.69 11.38
C ARG A 171 3.36 2.44 10.14
N GLU A 172 3.73 3.71 10.28
CA GLU A 172 4.16 4.54 9.15
C GLU A 172 5.59 4.20 8.74
N VAL A 173 6.47 3.98 9.72
CA VAL A 173 7.84 3.50 9.45
C VAL A 173 7.81 2.12 8.79
N ASP A 174 6.98 1.20 9.30
CA ASP A 174 6.84 -0.15 8.71
C ASP A 174 6.29 -0.11 7.28
N LYS A 175 5.30 0.76 7.01
CA LYS A 175 4.78 0.97 5.65
C LYS A 175 5.82 1.57 4.71
N ALA A 176 6.57 2.57 5.16
CA ALA A 176 7.60 3.19 4.35
C ALA A 176 8.69 2.17 3.98
N ALA A 177 9.13 1.36 4.95
CA ALA A 177 10.09 0.29 4.72
C ALA A 177 9.58 -0.77 3.73
N THR A 178 8.33 -1.21 3.88
CA THR A 178 7.73 -2.18 2.94
C THR A 178 7.55 -1.64 1.53
N LEU A 179 7.20 -0.35 1.39
CA LEU A 179 7.12 0.30 0.08
C LEU A 179 8.50 0.43 -0.58
N THR A 180 9.53 0.77 0.18
CA THR A 180 10.91 0.81 -0.34
C THR A 180 11.37 -0.57 -0.80
N GLU A 181 11.10 -1.62 0.00
CA GLU A 181 11.43 -2.99 -0.38
C GLU A 181 10.68 -3.43 -1.65
N LEU A 182 9.38 -3.16 -1.73
CA LEU A 182 8.59 -3.46 -2.93
C LEU A 182 9.13 -2.72 -4.16
N LYS A 183 9.53 -1.46 -4.00
CA LYS A 183 10.16 -0.68 -5.08
C LYS A 183 11.48 -1.32 -5.53
N ASN A 184 12.35 -1.70 -4.60
CA ASN A 184 13.62 -2.36 -4.93
C ASN A 184 13.39 -3.70 -5.66
N GLN A 185 12.37 -4.46 -5.27
CA GLN A 185 11.99 -5.70 -5.95
C GLN A 185 11.46 -5.44 -7.36
N ILE A 186 10.65 -4.40 -7.56
CA ILE A 186 10.16 -3.97 -8.89
C ILE A 186 11.34 -3.55 -9.75
N ASP A 187 12.25 -2.70 -9.25
CA ASP A 187 13.43 -2.24 -9.99
C ASP A 187 14.33 -3.44 -10.38
N THR A 188 14.51 -4.41 -9.48
CA THR A 188 15.26 -5.65 -9.75
C THR A 188 14.56 -6.53 -10.80
N ALA A 189 13.24 -6.66 -10.72
CA ALA A 189 12.45 -7.42 -11.68
C ALA A 189 12.50 -6.76 -13.06
N GLN A 190 12.44 -5.43 -13.12
CA GLN A 190 12.52 -4.65 -14.35
C GLN A 190 13.90 -4.77 -14.99
N ALA A 191 14.98 -4.68 -14.21
CA ALA A 191 16.34 -4.94 -14.70
C ALA A 191 16.50 -6.37 -15.25
N LYS A 192 15.85 -7.38 -14.65
CA LYS A 192 15.84 -8.75 -15.19
C LYS A 192 15.07 -8.84 -16.51
N ILE A 193 13.94 -8.12 -16.64
CA ILE A 193 13.17 -8.06 -17.88
C ILE A 193 13.99 -7.39 -18.99
N GLU A 194 14.64 -6.26 -18.72
CA GLU A 194 15.50 -5.57 -19.68
C GLU A 194 16.66 -6.46 -20.15
N ASN A 195 17.28 -7.22 -19.25
CA ASN A 195 18.33 -8.17 -19.62
C ASN A 195 17.80 -9.33 -20.49
N VAL A 196 16.58 -9.80 -20.24
CA VAL A 196 15.93 -10.83 -21.05
C VAL A 196 15.55 -10.26 -22.43
N GLU A 197 15.01 -9.05 -22.49
CA GLU A 197 14.66 -8.36 -23.74
C GLU A 197 15.89 -8.03 -24.56
N ALA A 198 16.99 -7.58 -23.92
CA ALA A 198 18.27 -7.36 -24.58
C ALA A 198 18.87 -8.68 -25.11
N GLY A 199 18.81 -9.76 -24.32
CA GLY A 199 19.22 -11.09 -24.75
C GLY A 199 18.39 -11.62 -25.93
N GLN A 200 17.07 -11.41 -25.91
CA GLN A 200 16.18 -11.74 -27.02
C GLN A 200 16.45 -10.87 -28.25
N SER A 201 16.75 -9.57 -28.08
CA SER A 201 17.08 -8.67 -29.18
C SER A 201 18.41 -9.02 -29.82
N MET A 202 19.43 -9.37 -29.02
CA MET A 202 20.70 -9.89 -29.52
C MET A 202 20.53 -11.23 -30.24
N LEU A 203 19.71 -12.14 -29.70
CA LEU A 203 19.40 -13.40 -30.35
C LEU A 203 18.67 -13.15 -31.68
N THR A 204 17.67 -12.28 -31.71
CA THR A 204 16.93 -11.88 -32.91
C THR A 204 17.87 -11.24 -33.94
N GLN A 205 18.77 -10.36 -33.51
CA GLN A 205 19.75 -9.72 -34.38
C GLN A 205 20.78 -10.73 -34.91
N SER A 206 21.19 -11.72 -34.10
CA SER A 206 22.05 -12.82 -34.54
C SER A 206 21.35 -13.76 -35.53
N LEU A 207 20.06 -14.00 -35.34
CA LEU A 207 19.22 -14.77 -36.28
C LEU A 207 19.03 -13.99 -37.59
N ILE A 208 18.88 -12.67 -37.54
CA ILE A 208 18.81 -11.80 -38.73
C ILE A 208 20.16 -11.74 -39.46
N GLN A 209 21.27 -11.58 -38.75
CA GLN A 209 22.61 -11.48 -39.34
C GLN A 209 23.09 -12.81 -39.93
N ASN A 210 22.74 -13.93 -39.29
CA ASN A 210 23.11 -15.28 -39.74
C ASN A 210 21.99 -15.96 -40.55
N ALA A 211 20.89 -15.25 -40.84
CA ALA A 211 19.89 -15.76 -41.77
C ALA A 211 20.56 -15.91 -43.14
N PRO A 212 20.54 -17.12 -43.75
CA PRO A 212 21.06 -17.27 -45.10
C PRO A 212 20.30 -16.31 -46.02
N ALA A 213 21.04 -15.54 -46.82
CA ALA A 213 20.53 -14.50 -47.72
C ALA A 213 19.64 -15.03 -48.87
N ALA A 214 19.11 -16.26 -48.76
CA ALA A 214 18.52 -17.05 -49.84
C ALA A 214 17.04 -17.43 -49.64
N VAL A 215 16.29 -16.86 -48.68
CA VAL A 215 14.85 -17.19 -48.50
C VAL A 215 13.90 -16.15 -49.14
N ALA A 216 14.41 -15.31 -50.02
CA ALA A 216 13.63 -14.22 -50.64
C ALA A 216 12.76 -14.63 -51.84
N GLU A 217 12.53 -15.91 -52.12
CA GLU A 217 11.89 -16.30 -53.38
C GLU A 217 10.38 -16.53 -53.33
N ASP A 218 9.74 -16.66 -52.17
CA ASP A 218 8.27 -16.81 -52.11
C ASP A 218 7.61 -15.97 -51.00
N LYS A 219 7.11 -14.80 -51.41
CA LYS A 219 6.38 -13.87 -50.53
C LYS A 219 5.04 -14.44 -50.06
N GLN A 220 4.39 -15.27 -50.87
CA GLN A 220 3.13 -15.91 -50.48
C GLN A 220 3.39 -16.98 -49.41
N ALA A 221 4.41 -17.81 -49.59
CA ALA A 221 4.82 -18.77 -48.56
C ALA A 221 5.16 -18.08 -47.23
N ASN A 222 5.75 -16.88 -47.27
CA ASN A 222 6.03 -16.10 -46.06
C ASN A 222 4.75 -15.61 -45.35
N LEU A 223 3.76 -15.15 -46.11
CA LEU A 223 2.45 -14.77 -45.57
C LEU A 223 1.72 -15.99 -44.98
N ASP A 224 1.76 -17.13 -45.67
CA ASP A 224 1.14 -18.37 -45.21
C ASP A 224 1.78 -18.87 -43.90
N ASN A 225 3.12 -18.78 -43.78
CA ASN A 225 3.82 -19.09 -42.55
C ASN A 225 3.46 -18.14 -41.40
N LEU A 226 3.34 -16.83 -41.67
CA LEU A 226 2.89 -15.88 -40.65
C LEU A 226 1.47 -16.18 -40.20
N LYS A 227 0.57 -16.55 -41.13
CA LYS A 227 -0.78 -17.00 -40.81
C LYS A 227 -0.77 -18.25 -39.93
N ALA A 228 0.06 -19.24 -40.26
CA ALA A 228 0.20 -20.45 -39.45
C ALA A 228 0.68 -20.13 -38.02
N GLN A 229 1.61 -19.19 -37.84
CA GLN A 229 2.03 -18.72 -36.52
C GLN A 229 0.90 -18.01 -35.76
N ALA A 230 0.09 -17.22 -36.45
CA ALA A 230 -1.09 -16.57 -35.88
C ALA A 230 -2.15 -17.58 -35.45
N ASP A 231 -2.40 -18.62 -36.24
CA ASP A 231 -3.29 -19.74 -35.87
C ASP A 231 -2.74 -20.48 -34.64
N ALA A 232 -1.42 -20.77 -34.61
CA ALA A 232 -0.77 -21.40 -33.47
C ALA A 232 -0.87 -20.56 -32.19
N TYR A 233 -0.74 -19.23 -32.29
CA TYR A 233 -0.89 -18.30 -31.16
C TYR A 233 -2.27 -18.41 -30.48
N LEU A 234 -3.33 -18.54 -31.28
CA LEU A 234 -4.69 -18.72 -30.77
C LEU A 234 -4.86 -20.06 -30.06
N SER A 235 -4.13 -21.10 -30.49
CA SER A 235 -4.17 -22.44 -29.88
C SER A 235 -3.36 -22.59 -28.57
N ILE A 236 -2.59 -21.57 -28.15
CA ILE A 236 -1.77 -21.65 -26.92
C ILE A 236 -2.65 -21.81 -25.68
N GLN A 237 -2.51 -22.97 -25.02
CA GLN A 237 -3.15 -23.32 -23.75
C GLN A 237 -2.09 -23.80 -22.74
N SER A 238 -2.34 -23.58 -21.45
CA SER A 238 -1.57 -24.15 -20.32
C SER A 238 -2.43 -24.06 -19.06
N GLY A 239 -2.23 -24.93 -18.07
CA GLY A 239 -2.94 -24.83 -16.77
C GLY A 239 -2.46 -23.64 -15.93
N ASP A 240 -1.18 -23.28 -16.04
CA ASP A 240 -0.58 -22.15 -15.35
C ASP A 240 -0.84 -20.83 -16.11
N TYR A 241 -1.53 -19.89 -15.45
CA TYR A 241 -1.80 -18.57 -16.00
C TYR A 241 -0.52 -17.81 -16.38
N GLY A 242 0.51 -17.84 -15.53
CA GLY A 242 1.77 -17.14 -15.79
C GLY A 242 2.50 -17.73 -16.99
N ALA A 243 2.54 -19.06 -17.10
CA ALA A 243 3.09 -19.74 -18.27
C ALA A 243 2.35 -19.40 -19.57
N ARG A 244 1.01 -19.39 -19.56
CA ARG A 244 0.21 -18.99 -20.73
C ARG A 244 0.57 -17.59 -21.21
N VAL A 245 0.67 -16.62 -20.30
CA VAL A 245 1.01 -15.24 -20.63
C VAL A 245 2.40 -15.16 -21.25
N ARG A 246 3.41 -15.82 -20.66
CA ARG A 246 4.77 -15.85 -21.21
C ARG A 246 4.83 -16.46 -22.61
N MET A 247 4.16 -17.59 -22.83
CA MET A 247 4.13 -18.27 -24.13
C MET A 247 3.46 -17.40 -25.21
N LYS A 248 2.34 -16.75 -24.86
CA LYS A 248 1.66 -15.84 -25.79
C LYS A 248 2.53 -14.61 -26.09
N ASN A 249 3.16 -14.01 -25.10
CA ASN A 249 4.06 -12.88 -25.33
C ASN A 249 5.24 -13.25 -26.24
N ALA A 250 5.88 -14.41 -26.00
CA ALA A 250 6.97 -14.91 -26.84
C ALA A 250 6.51 -15.17 -28.28
N SER A 251 5.38 -15.87 -28.47
CA SER A 251 4.83 -16.16 -29.79
C SER A 251 4.50 -14.88 -30.56
N ALA A 252 3.96 -13.87 -29.89
CA ALA A 252 3.65 -12.61 -30.55
C ALA A 252 4.89 -11.77 -30.89
N GLY A 253 5.96 -11.86 -30.09
CA GLY A 253 7.28 -11.30 -30.43
C GLY A 253 7.88 -12.00 -31.65
N ASN A 254 7.81 -13.33 -31.71
CA ASN A 254 8.29 -14.13 -32.84
C ASN A 254 7.57 -13.77 -34.14
N MET A 255 6.24 -13.59 -34.11
CA MET A 255 5.47 -13.17 -35.29
C MET A 255 5.93 -11.82 -35.84
N ALA A 256 6.17 -10.85 -34.95
CA ALA A 256 6.66 -9.54 -35.37
C ALA A 256 8.10 -9.60 -35.92
N ALA A 257 9.00 -10.34 -35.27
CA ALA A 257 10.36 -10.55 -35.75
C ALA A 257 10.38 -11.27 -37.11
N TYR A 258 9.52 -12.27 -37.29
CA TYR A 258 9.36 -12.99 -38.54
C TYR A 258 8.89 -12.07 -39.67
N ALA A 259 7.88 -11.24 -39.41
CA ALA A 259 7.37 -10.27 -40.38
C ALA A 259 8.44 -9.25 -40.78
N LEU A 260 9.21 -8.72 -39.83
CA LEU A 260 10.32 -7.79 -40.12
C LEU A 260 11.42 -8.46 -40.95
N THR A 261 11.82 -9.67 -40.58
CA THR A 261 12.90 -10.43 -41.25
C THR A 261 12.54 -10.74 -42.71
N ASN A 262 11.28 -11.12 -42.95
CA ASN A 262 10.77 -11.47 -44.27
C ASN A 262 10.17 -10.27 -45.04
N LYS A 263 10.34 -9.04 -44.53
CA LYS A 263 9.82 -7.80 -45.13
C LYS A 263 8.31 -7.82 -45.41
N ILE A 264 7.54 -8.50 -44.56
CA ILE A 264 6.08 -8.48 -44.59
C ILE A 264 5.61 -7.13 -44.04
N THR A 265 4.82 -6.41 -44.82
CA THR A 265 4.32 -5.08 -44.45
C THR A 265 3.06 -5.17 -43.58
N LYS A 266 2.76 -4.09 -42.84
CA LYS A 266 1.52 -4.01 -42.03
C LYS A 266 0.27 -4.09 -42.91
N ASP A 267 0.33 -3.50 -44.10
CA ASP A 267 -0.79 -3.51 -45.07
C ASP A 267 -1.01 -4.93 -45.62
N GLU A 268 0.06 -5.71 -45.88
CA GLU A 268 -0.05 -7.12 -46.26
C GLU A 268 -0.68 -7.98 -45.14
N ILE A 269 -0.38 -7.69 -43.87
CA ILE A 269 -1.02 -8.38 -42.75
C ILE A 269 -2.52 -8.06 -42.69
N LEU A 270 -2.91 -6.81 -43.00
CA LEU A 270 -4.32 -6.42 -43.08
C LEU A 270 -5.03 -7.13 -44.23
N GLU A 271 -4.44 -7.18 -45.41
CA GLU A 271 -4.97 -7.92 -46.57
C GLU A 271 -5.16 -9.40 -46.25
N LEU A 272 -4.15 -10.02 -45.64
CA LEU A 272 -4.22 -11.41 -45.20
C LEU A 272 -5.30 -11.63 -44.14
N ASN A 273 -5.46 -10.68 -43.21
CA ASN A 273 -6.51 -10.74 -42.19
C ASN A 273 -7.91 -10.51 -42.78
N ALA A 274 -8.06 -9.74 -43.85
CA ALA A 274 -9.34 -9.48 -44.51
C ALA A 274 -9.99 -10.76 -45.06
N THR A 275 -9.17 -11.72 -45.49
CA THR A 275 -9.66 -12.99 -46.08
C THR A 275 -10.14 -14.01 -45.05
N SER A 276 -9.55 -14.01 -43.85
CA SER A 276 -9.74 -15.11 -42.88
C SER A 276 -10.15 -14.66 -41.47
N PHE A 277 -10.17 -13.35 -41.21
CA PHE A 277 -10.38 -12.74 -39.89
C PHE A 277 -9.74 -13.53 -38.75
N ASN A 278 -8.41 -13.46 -38.66
CA ASN A 278 -7.63 -14.13 -37.64
C ASN A 278 -7.12 -13.12 -36.60
N GLN A 279 -7.64 -13.21 -35.37
CA GLN A 279 -7.23 -12.30 -34.28
C GLN A 279 -5.74 -12.43 -33.89
N GLY A 280 -5.07 -13.55 -34.19
CA GLY A 280 -3.63 -13.70 -34.10
C GLY A 280 -2.84 -12.83 -35.09
N LEU A 281 -3.39 -12.55 -36.28
CA LEU A 281 -2.81 -11.57 -37.21
C LEU A 281 -2.96 -10.14 -36.69
N ILE A 282 -4.06 -9.83 -36.00
CA ILE A 282 -4.23 -8.56 -35.28
C ILE A 282 -3.17 -8.43 -34.18
N VAL A 283 -2.84 -9.53 -33.49
CA VAL A 283 -1.73 -9.56 -32.53
C VAL A 283 -0.39 -9.27 -33.21
N ALA A 284 -0.09 -9.92 -34.33
CA ALA A 284 1.14 -9.67 -35.08
C ALA A 284 1.25 -8.19 -35.48
N LEU A 285 0.18 -7.63 -36.06
CA LEU A 285 0.08 -6.21 -36.42
C LEU A 285 0.28 -5.29 -35.20
N ALA A 286 -0.45 -5.52 -34.11
CA ALA A 286 -0.34 -4.70 -32.91
C ALA A 286 1.08 -4.71 -32.33
N THR A 287 1.81 -5.84 -32.37
CA THR A 287 3.21 -5.83 -31.93
C THR A 287 4.16 -5.20 -32.91
N LEU A 288 3.94 -5.32 -34.22
CA LEU A 288 4.72 -4.54 -35.18
C LEU A 288 4.56 -3.04 -34.95
N ILE A 289 3.35 -2.58 -34.62
CA ILE A 289 3.08 -1.19 -34.24
C ILE A 289 3.81 -0.82 -32.95
N ILE A 290 3.80 -1.69 -31.93
CA ILE A 290 4.53 -1.45 -30.68
C ILE A 290 6.04 -1.35 -30.94
N THR A 291 6.60 -2.25 -31.75
CA THR A 291 8.04 -2.35 -32.03
C THR A 291 8.53 -1.25 -32.98
N LYS A 292 7.77 -0.95 -34.03
CA LYS A 292 8.13 0.03 -35.06
C LYS A 292 6.89 0.86 -35.46
N PRO A 293 6.50 1.83 -34.62
CA PRO A 293 5.32 2.66 -34.86
C PRO A 293 5.54 3.60 -36.04
N GLU A 294 4.56 3.71 -36.93
CA GLU A 294 4.58 4.55 -38.13
C GLU A 294 3.29 5.39 -38.25
N PRO A 295 3.34 6.54 -38.94
CA PRO A 295 2.14 7.31 -39.23
C PRO A 295 1.06 6.47 -39.95
N GLY A 296 -0.20 6.64 -39.54
CA GLY A 296 -1.34 5.88 -40.08
C GLY A 296 -1.60 4.52 -39.43
N ASP A 297 -0.74 4.07 -38.51
CA ASP A 297 -0.91 2.79 -37.81
C ASP A 297 -2.17 2.73 -36.93
N LEU A 298 -2.67 3.88 -36.47
CA LEU A 298 -3.95 3.93 -35.76
C LEU A 298 -5.10 3.50 -36.67
N ASP A 299 -5.13 3.97 -37.92
CA ASP A 299 -6.17 3.60 -38.87
C ASP A 299 -6.12 2.12 -39.21
N ARG A 300 -4.91 1.61 -39.45
CA ARG A 300 -4.65 0.18 -39.66
C ARG A 300 -5.17 -0.67 -38.52
N LEU A 301 -4.88 -0.27 -37.28
CA LEU A 301 -5.28 -1.01 -36.10
C LEU A 301 -6.80 -0.98 -35.88
N LEU A 302 -7.42 0.20 -36.04
CA LEU A 302 -8.84 0.40 -35.79
C LEU A 302 -9.75 -0.29 -36.83
N GLN A 303 -9.22 -0.67 -38.00
CA GLN A 303 -9.99 -1.39 -39.03
C GLN A 303 -10.63 -2.69 -38.50
N TYR A 304 -9.94 -3.40 -37.59
CA TYR A 304 -10.41 -4.68 -37.04
C TYR A 304 -10.53 -4.68 -35.51
N ALA A 305 -10.05 -3.63 -34.82
CA ALA A 305 -10.06 -3.56 -33.36
C ALA A 305 -11.46 -3.78 -32.75
N ASP A 306 -12.51 -3.22 -33.36
CA ASP A 306 -13.90 -3.35 -32.87
C ASP A 306 -14.47 -4.77 -32.94
N GLN A 307 -13.85 -5.65 -33.74
CA GLN A 307 -14.28 -7.03 -33.97
C GLN A 307 -13.51 -8.04 -33.11
N VAL A 308 -12.52 -7.58 -32.34
CA VAL A 308 -11.73 -8.41 -31.43
C VAL A 308 -12.62 -8.89 -30.28
N THR A 309 -12.50 -10.17 -29.93
CA THR A 309 -13.28 -10.77 -28.84
C THR A 309 -12.40 -11.43 -27.78
N TRP A 310 -11.13 -11.71 -28.10
CA TRP A 310 -10.22 -12.36 -27.16
C TRP A 310 -9.53 -11.30 -26.30
N LYS A 311 -9.73 -11.38 -24.99
CA LYS A 311 -9.22 -10.43 -23.98
C LYS A 311 -7.74 -10.04 -24.13
N HIS A 312 -6.87 -11.03 -24.35
CA HIS A 312 -5.44 -10.77 -24.53
C HIS A 312 -5.09 -10.03 -25.83
N VAL A 313 -5.93 -10.13 -26.87
CA VAL A 313 -5.79 -9.37 -28.12
C VAL A 313 -6.25 -7.94 -27.87
N GLU A 314 -7.39 -7.74 -27.19
CA GLU A 314 -7.88 -6.42 -26.77
C GLU A 314 -6.79 -5.67 -25.98
N TYR A 315 -6.21 -6.33 -24.96
CA TYR A 315 -5.13 -5.76 -24.15
C TYR A 315 -3.95 -5.29 -25.02
N ARG A 316 -3.59 -6.05 -26.05
CA ARG A 316 -2.47 -5.75 -26.93
C ARG A 316 -2.77 -4.63 -27.93
N VAL A 317 -4.00 -4.55 -28.41
CA VAL A 317 -4.51 -3.41 -29.19
C VAL A 317 -4.41 -2.13 -28.35
N LEU A 318 -4.85 -2.17 -27.08
CA LEU A 318 -4.74 -1.02 -26.17
C LEU A 318 -3.27 -0.61 -25.94
N ASN A 319 -2.34 -1.57 -25.85
CA ASN A 319 -0.91 -1.26 -25.74
C ASN A 319 -0.36 -0.56 -26.99
N ALA A 320 -0.76 -1.02 -28.18
CA ALA A 320 -0.35 -0.40 -29.43
C ALA A 320 -0.87 1.05 -29.55
N ILE A 321 -2.11 1.31 -29.14
CA ILE A 321 -2.66 2.68 -29.10
C ILE A 321 -1.86 3.56 -28.13
N SER A 322 -1.58 3.09 -26.92
CA SER A 322 -0.73 3.84 -25.98
C SER A 322 0.65 4.15 -26.56
N GLN A 323 1.26 3.22 -27.29
CA GLN A 323 2.56 3.44 -27.93
C GLN A 323 2.48 4.53 -29.02
N LEU A 324 1.43 4.49 -29.86
CA LEU A 324 1.22 5.51 -30.88
C LEU A 324 1.02 6.89 -30.26
N MET A 325 0.28 6.99 -29.16
CA MET A 325 0.10 8.23 -28.43
C MET A 325 1.41 8.73 -27.80
N ALA A 326 2.20 7.84 -27.21
CA ALA A 326 3.50 8.18 -26.64
C ALA A 326 4.46 8.76 -27.71
N GLN A 327 4.39 8.24 -28.93
CA GLN A 327 5.17 8.71 -30.09
C GLN A 327 4.52 9.89 -30.83
N LYS A 328 3.39 10.41 -30.34
CA LYS A 328 2.63 11.52 -30.95
C LYS A 328 2.18 11.25 -32.39
N LEU A 329 1.82 9.99 -32.67
CA LEU A 329 1.35 9.55 -33.99
C LEU A 329 -0.18 9.46 -34.08
N VAL A 330 -0.89 9.95 -33.06
CA VAL A 330 -2.35 10.03 -32.98
C VAL A 330 -2.80 11.48 -33.19
N LYS A 331 -3.85 11.72 -33.97
CA LYS A 331 -4.40 13.07 -34.17
C LYS A 331 -5.45 13.38 -33.11
N ASP A 332 -5.66 14.66 -32.80
CA ASP A 332 -6.71 15.05 -31.85
C ASP A 332 -8.12 14.63 -32.32
N ALA A 333 -8.34 14.60 -33.64
CA ALA A 333 -9.59 14.11 -34.24
C ALA A 333 -9.88 12.63 -33.95
N ASP A 334 -8.85 11.83 -33.65
CA ASP A 334 -9.00 10.38 -33.41
C ASP A 334 -9.43 10.03 -31.99
N LYS A 335 -9.41 10.99 -31.06
CA LYS A 335 -9.83 10.79 -29.65
C LYS A 335 -11.22 10.17 -29.53
N SER A 336 -12.17 10.62 -30.37
CA SER A 336 -13.54 10.09 -30.38
C SER A 336 -13.59 8.61 -30.79
N ARG A 337 -12.79 8.23 -31.80
CA ARG A 337 -12.70 6.84 -32.27
C ARG A 337 -12.07 5.94 -31.21
N ILE A 338 -11.02 6.40 -30.54
CA ILE A 338 -10.38 5.67 -29.44
C ILE A 338 -11.35 5.48 -28.28
N ASN A 339 -12.04 6.55 -27.85
CA ASN A 339 -13.01 6.45 -26.75
C ASN A 339 -14.15 5.47 -27.07
N LYS A 340 -14.66 5.48 -28.30
CA LYS A 340 -15.67 4.51 -28.75
C LYS A 340 -15.17 3.07 -28.64
N LEU A 341 -13.92 2.80 -29.01
CA LEU A 341 -13.30 1.48 -28.85
C LEU A 341 -13.17 1.09 -27.36
N LEU A 342 -12.72 2.02 -26.51
CA LEU A 342 -12.61 1.79 -25.07
C LEU A 342 -13.96 1.41 -24.44
N ASP A 343 -15.04 2.09 -24.85
CA ASP A 343 -16.40 1.78 -24.39
C ASP A 343 -16.88 0.41 -24.88
N ASN A 344 -16.49 0.02 -26.10
CA ASN A 344 -16.80 -1.31 -26.63
C ASN A 344 -16.11 -2.41 -25.81
N TYR A 345 -14.80 -2.30 -25.58
CA TYR A 345 -14.03 -3.28 -24.79
C TYR A 345 -14.49 -3.35 -23.33
N ARG A 346 -14.96 -2.23 -22.77
CA ARG A 346 -15.47 -2.18 -21.39
C ARG A 346 -16.63 -3.15 -21.14
N LYS A 347 -17.44 -3.48 -22.15
CA LYS A 347 -18.65 -4.32 -21.99
C LYS A 347 -18.35 -5.74 -21.50
N ASN A 348 -17.20 -6.31 -21.87
CA ASN A 348 -16.81 -7.69 -21.55
C ASN A 348 -15.42 -7.82 -20.89
N ALA A 349 -14.88 -6.70 -20.39
CA ALA A 349 -13.54 -6.61 -19.83
C ALA A 349 -13.39 -7.41 -18.52
N ASP A 350 -12.21 -8.00 -18.32
CA ASP A 350 -11.75 -8.41 -16.99
C ASP A 350 -11.05 -7.25 -16.26
N SER A 351 -10.60 -7.49 -15.02
CA SER A 351 -9.90 -6.48 -14.23
C SER A 351 -8.68 -5.90 -14.94
N SER A 352 -7.90 -6.74 -15.64
CA SER A 352 -6.68 -6.31 -16.33
C SER A 352 -6.98 -5.38 -17.50
N ILE A 353 -8.04 -5.64 -18.26
CA ILE A 353 -8.50 -4.77 -19.35
C ILE A 353 -9.12 -3.49 -18.78
N LEU A 354 -9.92 -3.56 -17.72
CA LEU A 354 -10.51 -2.39 -17.09
C LEU A 354 -9.43 -1.42 -16.57
N ASP A 355 -8.39 -1.94 -15.91
CA ASP A 355 -7.26 -1.14 -15.46
C ASP A 355 -6.54 -0.49 -16.65
N ARG A 356 -6.34 -1.24 -17.73
CA ARG A 356 -5.70 -0.70 -18.94
C ARG A 356 -6.55 0.37 -19.62
N ILE A 357 -7.86 0.16 -19.72
CA ILE A 357 -8.81 1.15 -20.26
C ILE A 357 -8.77 2.43 -19.42
N LYS A 358 -8.69 2.32 -18.10
CA LYS A 358 -8.59 3.50 -17.21
C LYS A 358 -7.31 4.31 -17.49
N ILE A 359 -6.17 3.63 -17.63
CA ILE A 359 -4.89 4.27 -17.93
C ILE A 359 -4.94 4.97 -19.30
N LEU A 360 -5.37 4.25 -20.34
CA LEU A 360 -5.44 4.81 -21.68
C LEU A 360 -6.49 5.94 -21.79
N GLY A 361 -7.61 5.84 -21.08
CA GLY A 361 -8.60 6.91 -21.02
C GLY A 361 -8.04 8.21 -20.42
N ALA A 362 -7.21 8.11 -19.38
CA ALA A 362 -6.49 9.28 -18.84
C ALA A 362 -5.48 9.83 -19.86
N GLN A 363 -4.72 8.96 -20.53
CA GLN A 363 -3.81 9.38 -21.61
C GLN A 363 -4.54 10.12 -22.73
N VAL A 364 -5.75 9.69 -23.11
CA VAL A 364 -6.59 10.33 -24.13
C VAL A 364 -7.09 11.69 -23.68
N ALA A 365 -7.47 11.84 -22.41
CA ALA A 365 -7.93 13.10 -21.85
C ALA A 365 -6.81 14.16 -21.83
N ASP A 366 -5.60 13.75 -21.45
CA ASP A 366 -4.45 14.64 -21.31
C ASP A 366 -3.65 14.82 -22.62
N TYR A 367 -4.03 14.12 -23.69
CA TYR A 367 -3.33 14.17 -24.97
C TYR A 367 -3.47 15.55 -25.64
N SER A 368 -2.38 16.06 -26.20
CA SER A 368 -2.35 17.22 -27.08
C SER A 368 -1.52 16.90 -28.30
N GLU A 369 -2.09 17.12 -29.49
CA GLU A 369 -1.32 17.14 -30.73
C GLU A 369 -0.26 18.26 -30.66
N LYS A 370 0.85 18.11 -31.38
CA LYS A 370 1.99 19.04 -31.34
C LYS A 370 2.03 19.90 -32.59
#